data_AF-A0A8R7R9Y1-F1
#
_entry.id   AF-A0A8R7R9Y1-F1
#
_cell.length_a   1.000
_cell.length_b   1.000
_cell.length_c   1.000
_cell.angle_alpha   90.00
_cell.angle_beta   90.00
_cell.angle_gamma   90.00
#
_symmetry.space_group_name_H-M   'P 1'
#
loop_
_entity.id
_entity.type
_entity.pdbx_description
1 polymer ?
#
loop_
_entity_poly.entity_id
_entity_poly.type
_entity_poly.pdbx_seq_one_letter_code
_entity_poly.pdbx_strand_id
1 'polypeptide(L)' 'MTRDNLRKRHIIKPLDCIFCSEQETNTHLFFECIVAKNIWSFVADHFQVRMGIDYEFVARFWVSNRKNSALNIVSSA' A
#
# COMPACT_ATOMS: atom_id res chain seq x y z
N MET A 1 3.69 10.04 4.25
CA MET A 1 5.04 9.85 4.83
C MET A 1 4.88 8.94 6.03
N THR A 2 5.47 7.75 5.98
CA THR A 2 5.33 6.71 7.00
C THR A 2 6.21 7.00 8.23
N ARG A 3 5.91 6.36 9.36
CA ARG A 3 6.65 6.53 10.62
C ARG A 3 8.12 6.17 10.53
N ASP A 4 8.49 5.18 9.73
CA ASP A 4 9.90 4.87 9.45
C ASP A 4 10.60 6.02 8.70
N ASN A 5 9.90 6.69 7.79
CA ASN A 5 10.42 7.86 7.08
C ASN A 5 10.48 9.11 7.97
N LEU A 6 9.53 9.29 8.91
CA LEU A 6 9.58 10.34 9.92
C LEU A 6 10.78 10.17 10.86
N ARG A 7 11.04 8.93 11.29
CA ARG A 7 12.19 8.62 12.15
C ARG A 7 13.53 8.94 11.47
N LYS A 8 13.68 8.67 10.17
CA LYS A 8 14.87 9.07 9.38
C LYS A 8 15.08 10.58 9.35
N ARG A 9 14.03 11.38 9.58
CA ARG A 9 14.06 12.85 9.65
C ARG A 9 14.12 13.39 11.08
N HIS A 10 14.43 12.54 12.06
CA HIS A 10 14.44 12.89 13.49
C HIS A 10 13.09 13.36 14.05
N ILE A 11 11.97 13.02 13.40
CA ILE A 11 10.62 13.27 13.91
C ILE A 11 10.16 12.02 14.66
N ILE A 12 10.16 12.08 15.99
CA ILE A 12 9.84 10.92 16.84
C ILE A 12 8.33 10.81 17.05
N LYS A 13 7.77 9.67 16.65
CA LYS A 13 6.39 9.25 16.86
C LYS A 13 6.39 7.78 17.32
N PRO A 14 5.34 7.32 18.04
CA PRO A 14 5.15 5.89 18.31
C PRO A 14 5.22 5.11 17.00
N LEU A 15 5.84 3.94 16.98
CA LEU A 15 6.02 3.15 15.75
C LEU A 15 4.76 2.37 15.37
N ASP A 16 3.74 2.34 16.23
CA ASP A 16 2.56 1.48 16.08
C ASP A 16 1.55 2.08 15.11
N CYS A 17 1.23 1.40 14.02
CA CYS A 17 0.20 1.72 13.03
C CYS A 17 -1.08 2.22 13.71
N ILE A 18 -1.59 3.38 13.26
CA ILE A 18 -2.78 4.00 13.87
C ILE A 18 -4.05 3.17 13.68
N PHE A 19 -4.05 2.22 12.74
CA PHE A 19 -5.24 1.46 12.38
C PHE A 19 -5.35 0.11 13.10
N CYS A 20 -4.23 -0.52 13.44
CA CYS A 20 -4.22 -1.85 14.04
C CYS A 20 -3.21 -2.03 15.18
N SER A 21 -2.46 -0.98 15.55
CA SER A 21 -1.46 -0.99 16.62
C SER A 21 -0.29 -1.97 16.43
N GLU A 22 -0.11 -2.54 15.24
CA GLU A 22 1.09 -3.29 14.85
C GLU A 22 2.22 -2.35 14.42
N GLN A 23 3.45 -2.86 14.25
CA GLN A 23 4.58 -2.02 13.80
C GLN A 23 4.33 -1.41 12.41
N GLU A 24 4.35 -0.08 12.32
CA GLU A 24 4.17 0.65 11.07
C GLU A 24 5.45 0.64 10.22
N THR A 25 5.31 0.15 9.01
CA THR A 25 6.29 0.23 7.91
C THR A 25 5.56 0.59 6.61
N ASN A 26 6.29 0.94 5.54
CA ASN A 26 5.68 1.15 4.22
C ASN A 26 4.92 -0.12 3.76
N THR A 27 5.55 -1.29 3.87
CA THR A 27 4.92 -2.57 3.52
C THR A 27 3.67 -2.83 4.35
N HIS A 28 3.72 -2.57 5.66
CA HIS A 28 2.57 -2.75 6.53
C HIS A 28 1.40 -1.85 6.12
N LEU A 29 1.64 -0.54 5.97
CA LEU A 29 0.59 0.41 5.59
C LEU A 29 0.02 0.13 4.20
N PHE A 30 0.82 -0.44 3.31
CA PHE A 30 0.41 -0.65 1.93
C PHE A 30 -0.19 -2.03 1.68
N PHE A 31 0.17 -3.08 2.41
CA PHE A 31 -0.29 -4.46 2.12
C PHE A 31 -0.79 -5.24 3.34
N GLU A 32 -0.21 -5.05 4.53
CA GLU A 32 -0.45 -5.96 5.66
C GLU A 32 -1.52 -5.47 6.63
N CYS A 33 -1.64 -4.15 6.78
CA CYS A 33 -2.61 -3.47 7.62
C CYS A 33 -4.04 -3.91 7.25
N ILE A 34 -4.90 -4.06 8.25
CA ILE A 34 -6.30 -4.45 8.03
C ILE A 34 -7.04 -3.47 7.09
N VAL A 35 -6.74 -2.17 7.19
CA VAL A 35 -7.30 -1.15 6.29
C VAL A 35 -6.78 -1.34 4.87
N ALA A 36 -5.49 -1.61 4.71
CA ALA A 36 -4.88 -1.87 3.40
C ALA A 36 -5.49 -3.11 2.72
N LYS A 37 -5.66 -4.21 3.47
CA LYS A 37 -6.30 -5.43 2.98
C LYS A 37 -7.72 -5.19 2.48
N ASN A 38 -8.51 -4.39 3.21
CA ASN A 38 -9.86 -4.03 2.81
C ASN A 38 -9.87 -3.18 1.53
N ILE A 39 -8.98 -2.19 1.41
CA ILE A 39 -8.85 -1.37 0.20
C ILE A 39 -8.46 -2.26 -0.98
N TRP A 40 -7.47 -3.15 -0.83
CA TRP A 40 -7.07 -4.05 -1.90
C TRP A 40 -8.15 -5.02 -2.32
N SER A 41 -8.96 -5.52 -1.38
CA SER A 41 -10.14 -6.33 -1.72
C SER A 41 -11.08 -5.56 -2.64
N PHE A 42 -11.42 -4.31 -2.28
CA PHE A 42 -12.29 -3.47 -3.10
C PHE A 42 -11.69 -3.20 -4.48
N VAL A 43 -10.39 -2.92 -4.57
CA VAL A 43 -9.70 -2.69 -5.84
C VAL A 43 -9.68 -3.96 -6.68
N ALA A 44 -9.40 -5.11 -6.07
CA ALA A 44 -9.38 -6.40 -6.75
C ALA A 44 -10.76 -6.73 -7.35
N ASP A 45 -11.83 -6.48 -6.58
CA ASP A 45 -13.20 -6.68 -7.02
C ASP A 45 -13.58 -5.69 -8.12
N HIS A 46 -13.20 -4.42 -8.01
CA HIS A 46 -13.55 -3.40 -9.01
C HIS A 46 -12.89 -3.67 -10.37
N PHE A 47 -11.60 -4.02 -10.36
CA PHE A 47 -10.82 -4.21 -11.58
C PHE A 47 -10.78 -5.67 -12.05
N GLN A 48 -11.39 -6.60 -11.30
CA GLN A 48 -11.37 -8.04 -11.58
C GLN A 48 -9.94 -8.60 -11.73
N VAL A 49 -9.03 -8.12 -10.88
CA VAL A 49 -7.61 -8.54 -10.85
C VAL A 49 -7.21 -8.88 -9.43
N ARG A 50 -6.36 -9.90 -9.25
CA ARG A 50 -5.73 -10.14 -7.95
C ARG A 50 -4.72 -9.02 -7.69
N MET A 51 -4.70 -8.44 -6.49
CA MET A 51 -3.72 -7.41 -6.10
C MET A 51 -3.57 -7.34 -4.57
N GLY A 52 -2.62 -6.53 -4.11
CA GLY A 52 -2.42 -6.27 -2.68
C GLY A 52 -1.54 -7.29 -1.95
N ILE A 53 -0.66 -8.00 -2.67
CA ILE A 53 0.26 -8.98 -2.09
C ILE A 53 1.59 -8.29 -1.73
N ASP A 54 2.24 -7.71 -2.73
CA ASP A 54 3.54 -7.05 -2.60
C ASP A 54 3.77 -6.05 -3.75
N TYR A 55 4.88 -5.33 -3.67
CA TYR A 55 5.28 -4.35 -4.67
C TYR A 55 5.60 -4.97 -6.03
N GLU A 56 6.16 -6.19 -6.07
CA GLU A 56 6.50 -6.85 -7.33
C GLU A 56 5.22 -7.14 -8.13
N PHE A 57 4.20 -7.65 -7.47
CA PHE A 57 2.92 -7.97 -8.08
C PHE A 57 2.23 -6.71 -8.64
N VAL A 58 2.23 -5.62 -7.87
CA VAL A 58 1.67 -4.33 -8.29
C VAL A 58 2.46 -3.71 -9.46
N ALA A 59 3.79 -3.79 -9.41
CA ALA A 59 4.66 -3.19 -10.43
C ALA A 59 4.46 -3.79 -11.84
N ARG A 60 3.97 -5.04 -11.94
CA ARG A 60 3.62 -5.66 -13.24
C ARG A 60 2.57 -4.87 -14.01
N PHE A 61 1.67 -4.19 -13.32
CA PHE A 61 0.62 -3.38 -13.96
C PHE A 61 1.14 -2.02 -14.43
N TRP A 62 2.15 -1.47 -13.74
CA TRP A 62 2.78 -0.20 -14.08
C TRP A 62 3.47 -0.25 -15.45
N VAL A 63 4.05 -1.40 -15.80
CA VAL A 63 4.67 -1.62 -17.12
C VAL A 63 3.64 -1.48 -18.26
N SER A 64 2.37 -1.81 -18.01
CA SER A 64 1.27 -1.70 -18.99
C SER A 64 0.43 -0.44 -18.78
N ASN A 65 1.09 0.70 -18.59
CA ASN A 65 0.44 1.94 -18.17
C ASN A 65 -0.73 2.41 -19.04
N ARG A 66 -0.66 2.22 -20.36
CA ARG A 66 -1.76 2.63 -21.25
C ARG A 66 -3.05 1.83 -21.05
N LYS A 67 -2.95 0.56 -20.62
CA LYS A 67 -4.11 -0.31 -20.40
C LYS A 67 -4.61 -0.27 -18.95
N ASN A 68 -3.71 0.00 -18.01
CA ASN A 68 -3.96 -0.09 -16.57
C ASN A 68 -3.87 1.27 -15.87
N SER A 69 -4.10 2.39 -16.56
CA SER A 69 -3.88 3.74 -16.01
C SER A 69 -4.62 3.99 -14.70
N ALA A 70 -5.91 3.61 -14.63
CA ALA A 70 -6.71 3.74 -13.42
C ALA A 70 -6.16 2.87 -12.27
N LEU A 71 -5.74 1.64 -12.58
CA LEU A 71 -5.13 0.73 -11.60
C LEU A 71 -3.80 1.26 -11.06
N ASN A 72 -3.02 1.87 -11.94
CA ASN A 72 -1.73 2.46 -11.62
C ASN A 72 -1.87 3.68 -10.72
N ILE A 73 -2.93 4.49 -10.91
CA ILE A 73 -3.23 5.63 -10.02
C ILE A 73 -3.59 5.13 -8.61
N VAL A 74 -4.41 4.09 -8.50
CA VAL A 74 -4.81 3.54 -7.19
C VAL A 74 -3.62 2.92 -6.45
N SER A 75 -2.65 2.40 -7.20
CA SER A 75 -1.46 1.73 -6.65
C SER A 75 -0.22 2.62 -6.54
N SER A 76 -0.29 3.89 -6.95
CA SER A 76 0.82 4.84 -6.81
C SER A 76 0.78 5.51 -5.43
N ALA A 77 1.47 4.92 -4.45
CA ALA A 77 1.72 5.52 -3.14
C ALA A 77 3.21 5.76 -2.88
#